data_AF-A0A2N1TT49-F1
#
_entry.id   AF-A0A2N1TT49-F1
#
_cell.length_a   1.000
_cell.length_b   1.000
_cell.length_c   1.000
_cell.angle_alpha   90.00
_cell.angle_beta   90.00
_cell.angle_gamma   90.00
#
_symmetry.space_group_name_H-M   'P 1'
#
loop_
_entity.id
_entity.type
_entity.pdbx_description
1 polymer ?
#
loop_
_entity_poly.entity_id
_entity_poly.type
_entity_poly.pdbx_seq_one_letter_code
_entity_poly.pdbx_strand_id
1 'polypeptide(L)'
;MDKRGFSLAEIIVATIVMTMLMVSVIGYIQYSGEIWQDGYSKISSANYMRMATERIRLDMMSASSITQPAALPGGNATPTAMLRYAIPGVPGTYTISIVDDLLRRDYANGAASATIRLGRNVASFTATRLSSWSVQIHLEFKNDVPEEDGTYRIISSDTVTFMAPGAG
;
A
#
# COMPACT_ATOMS: atom_id res chain seq x y z
N MET A 1 63.73 23.36 -17.66
CA MET A 1 62.72 22.26 -17.64
C MET A 1 62.65 21.76 -16.21
N ASP A 2 61.80 22.37 -15.39
CA ASP A 2 61.65 22.02 -13.97
C ASP A 2 60.84 20.72 -13.86
N LYS A 3 61.53 19.61 -13.59
CA LYS A 3 60.90 18.37 -13.14
C LYS A 3 60.63 18.46 -11.65
N ARG A 4 59.56 19.16 -11.26
CA ARG A 4 59.03 19.09 -9.89
C ARG A 4 58.22 17.80 -9.76
N GLY A 5 58.90 16.70 -9.44
CA GLY A 5 58.23 15.49 -8.98
C GLY A 5 57.60 15.76 -7.62
N PHE A 6 56.30 15.45 -7.46
CA PHE A 6 55.63 15.51 -6.16
C PHE A 6 56.38 14.67 -5.14
N SER A 7 56.53 15.19 -3.92
CA SER A 7 57.14 14.43 -2.83
C SER A 7 56.23 13.25 -2.45
N LEU A 8 56.82 12.14 -2.02
CA LEU A 8 56.08 10.95 -1.59
C LEU A 8 55.09 11.26 -0.45
N ALA A 9 55.41 12.23 0.40
CA ALA A 9 54.53 12.73 1.46
C ALA A 9 53.29 13.46 0.89
N GLU A 10 53.45 14.32 -0.13
CA GLU A 10 52.31 14.98 -0.78
C GLU A 10 51.38 13.99 -1.46
N ILE A 11 51.92 12.92 -2.07
CA ILE A 11 51.11 11.87 -2.69
C ILE A 11 50.30 11.13 -1.63
N ILE A 12 50.90 10.77 -0.49
CA ILE A 12 50.19 10.10 0.60
C ILE A 12 49.07 11.00 1.16
N VAL A 13 49.37 12.26 1.46
CA VAL A 13 48.35 13.19 1.98
C VAL A 13 47.23 13.41 0.97
N ALA A 14 47.55 13.58 -0.32
CA ALA A 14 46.55 13.72 -1.37
C ALA A 14 45.66 12.48 -1.48
N THR A 15 46.21 11.27 -1.38
CA THR A 15 45.41 10.04 -1.40
C THR A 15 44.51 9.92 -0.18
N ILE A 16 44.99 10.27 1.03
CA ILE A 16 44.17 10.25 2.24
C ILE A 16 43.01 11.24 2.12
N VAL A 17 43.29 12.49 1.71
CA VAL A 17 42.25 13.52 1.52
C VAL A 17 41.23 13.09 0.46
N MET A 18 41.69 12.55 -0.67
CA MET A 18 40.79 12.06 -1.72
C MET A 18 39.92 10.89 -1.25
N THR A 19 40.47 9.94 -0.49
CA THR A 19 39.65 8.84 0.08
C THR A 19 38.65 9.34 1.10
N MET A 20 39.02 10.29 1.97
CA MET A 20 38.10 10.90 2.94
C MET A 20 36.96 11.65 2.23
N LEU A 21 37.28 12.44 1.21
CA LEU A 21 36.26 13.13 0.40
C LEU A 21 35.33 12.14 -0.31
N MET A 22 35.87 11.05 -0.85
CA MET A 22 35.07 10.03 -1.52
C MET A 22 34.08 9.36 -0.56
N VAL A 23 34.52 9.01 0.65
CA VAL A 23 33.64 8.44 1.69
C VAL A 23 32.53 9.43 2.07
N SER A 24 32.86 10.72 2.26
CA SER A 24 31.86 11.76 2.55
C SER A 24 30.84 11.93 1.43
N VAL A 25 31.28 11.92 0.16
CA VAL A 25 30.38 12.05 -1.00
C VAL A 25 29.47 10.83 -1.13
N ILE A 26 30.00 9.62 -0.95
CA ILE A 26 29.19 8.39 -0.99
C ILE A 26 28.12 8.43 0.11
N GLY A 27 28.49 8.79 1.34
CA GLY A 27 27.54 8.88 2.45
C GLY A 27 26.43 9.90 2.18
N TYR A 28 26.75 11.05 1.58
CA TYR A 28 25.76 12.05 1.21
C TYR A 28 24.78 11.55 0.12
N ILE A 29 25.28 10.85 -0.88
CA ILE A 29 24.45 10.29 -1.96
C ILE A 29 23.51 9.22 -1.42
N GLN A 30 24.00 8.32 -0.56
CA GLN A 30 23.20 7.28 0.07
C GLN A 30 22.06 7.89 0.90
N TYR A 31 22.40 8.83 1.79
CA TYR A 31 21.43 9.52 2.63
C TYR A 31 20.38 10.30 1.81
N SER A 32 20.81 11.00 0.77
CA SER A 32 19.89 11.73 -0.11
C SER A 32 18.97 10.77 -0.89
N GLY A 33 19.49 9.61 -1.29
CA GLY A 33 18.73 8.55 -1.96
C GLY A 33 17.65 7.96 -1.05
N GLU A 34 17.97 7.68 0.21
CA GLU A 34 17.01 7.16 1.20
C GLU A 34 15.85 8.14 1.45
N ILE A 35 16.16 9.43 1.63
CA ILE A 35 15.13 10.48 1.79
C ILE A 35 14.23 10.54 0.55
N TRP A 36 14.82 10.48 -0.64
CA TRP A 36 14.05 10.52 -1.87
C TRP A 36 13.13 9.31 -2.01
N GLN A 37 13.62 8.11 -1.69
CA GLN A 37 12.84 6.87 -1.73
C GLN A 37 11.69 6.90 -0.70
N ASP A 38 11.95 7.37 0.53
CA ASP A 38 10.92 7.53 1.56
C ASP A 38 9.85 8.55 1.13
N GLY A 39 10.27 9.71 0.62
CA GLY A 39 9.37 10.72 0.08
C GLY A 39 8.52 10.19 -1.07
N TYR A 40 9.12 9.45 -1.99
CA TYR A 40 8.43 8.83 -3.11
C TYR A 40 7.41 7.77 -2.65
N SER A 41 7.80 6.89 -1.73
CA SER A 41 6.91 5.87 -1.16
C SER A 41 5.70 6.53 -0.49
N LYS A 42 5.90 7.62 0.27
CA LYS A 42 4.82 8.41 0.88
C LYS A 42 3.83 9.00 -0.10
N ILE A 43 4.32 9.61 -1.17
CA ILE A 43 3.45 10.19 -2.20
C ILE A 43 2.68 9.09 -2.94
N SER A 44 3.36 7.99 -3.26
CA SER A 44 2.74 6.87 -3.98
C SER A 44 1.65 6.19 -3.14
N SER A 45 1.90 5.94 -1.85
CA SER A 45 0.94 5.30 -0.94
C SER A 45 -0.30 6.15 -0.72
N ALA A 46 -0.15 7.47 -0.58
CA ALA A 46 -1.29 8.39 -0.50
C ALA A 46 -2.15 8.37 -1.78
N ASN A 47 -1.53 8.25 -2.96
CA ASN A 47 -2.25 8.15 -4.22
C ASN A 47 -2.96 6.81 -4.38
N TYR A 48 -2.32 5.70 -3.99
CA TYR A 48 -2.97 4.39 -3.96
C TYR A 48 -4.11 4.34 -2.96
N MET A 49 -3.95 4.91 -1.77
CA MET A 49 -5.02 5.02 -0.76
C MET A 49 -6.23 5.75 -1.35
N ARG A 50 -6.03 6.94 -1.93
CA ARG A 50 -7.10 7.72 -2.54
C ARG A 50 -7.81 6.96 -3.67
N MET A 51 -7.04 6.31 -4.55
CA MET A 51 -7.61 5.55 -5.66
C MET A 51 -8.40 4.33 -5.15
N ALA A 52 -7.84 3.60 -4.19
CA ALA A 52 -8.48 2.43 -3.60
C ALA A 52 -9.76 2.80 -2.87
N THR A 53 -9.76 3.84 -2.04
CA THR A 53 -10.94 4.27 -1.28
C THR A 53 -12.05 4.80 -2.19
N GLU A 54 -11.73 5.60 -3.22
CA GLU A 54 -12.72 6.04 -4.20
C GLU A 54 -13.27 4.87 -5.02
N ARG A 55 -12.42 3.90 -5.40
CA ARG A 55 -12.90 2.72 -6.13
C ARG A 55 -13.80 1.85 -5.28
N ILE A 56 -13.42 1.60 -4.01
CA ILE A 56 -14.24 0.89 -3.04
C ILE A 56 -15.56 1.64 -2.83
N ARG A 57 -15.54 2.97 -2.70
CA ARG A 57 -16.76 3.79 -2.56
C ARG A 57 -17.68 3.60 -3.74
N LEU A 58 -17.19 3.73 -4.97
CA LEU A 58 -17.97 3.52 -6.18
C LEU A 58 -18.56 2.11 -6.23
N ASP A 59 -17.75 1.11 -5.88
CA ASP A 59 -18.18 -0.28 -5.85
C ASP A 59 -19.29 -0.48 -4.79
N MET A 60 -19.16 0.09 -3.59
CA MET A 60 -20.19 0.03 -2.53
C MET A 60 -21.47 0.77 -2.89
N MET A 61 -21.39 1.90 -3.60
CA MET A 61 -22.58 2.61 -4.11
C MET A 61 -23.31 1.83 -5.20
N SER A 62 -22.56 1.06 -6.00
CA SER A 62 -23.11 0.24 -7.08
C SER A 62 -23.54 -1.16 -6.63
N ALA A 63 -23.09 -1.61 -5.46
CA ALA A 63 -23.37 -2.96 -4.99
C ALA A 63 -24.86 -3.12 -4.65
N SER A 64 -25.42 -4.29 -4.95
CA SER A 64 -26.79 -4.66 -4.56
C SER A 64 -26.81 -5.43 -3.24
N SER A 65 -25.75 -6.19 -2.96
CA SER A 65 -25.64 -6.97 -1.74
C SER A 65 -24.19 -7.22 -1.34
N ILE A 66 -23.96 -7.26 -0.03
CA ILE A 66 -22.69 -7.69 0.57
C ILE A 66 -22.91 -9.07 1.19
N THR A 67 -22.14 -10.06 0.73
CA THR A 67 -22.19 -11.44 1.21
C THR A 67 -21.16 -11.71 2.29
N GLN A 68 -20.00 -11.07 2.23
CA GLN A 68 -18.97 -11.10 3.27
C GLN A 68 -18.36 -9.71 3.44
N PRO A 69 -18.18 -9.22 4.68
CA PRO A 69 -18.61 -9.81 5.96
C PRO A 69 -20.13 -9.93 6.07
N ALA A 70 -20.60 -11.02 6.69
CA ALA A 70 -22.02 -11.25 6.95
C ALA A 70 -22.50 -10.39 8.12
N ALA A 71 -23.75 -9.91 8.09
CA ALA A 71 -24.34 -9.26 9.24
C ALA A 71 -24.68 -10.32 10.28
N LEU A 72 -24.20 -10.15 11.51
CA LEU A 72 -24.54 -11.01 12.64
C LEU A 72 -25.61 -10.30 13.49
N PRO A 73 -26.89 -10.74 13.45
CA PRO A 73 -27.92 -10.16 14.31
C PRO A 73 -27.58 -10.45 15.78
N GLY A 74 -27.37 -9.40 16.58
CA GLY A 74 -27.11 -9.52 18.02
C GLY A 74 -25.74 -10.10 18.41
N GLY A 75 -24.82 -10.28 17.45
CA GLY A 75 -23.44 -10.70 17.69
C GLY A 75 -22.44 -9.58 17.45
N ASN A 76 -21.20 -9.76 17.93
CA ASN A 76 -20.12 -8.82 17.62
C ASN A 76 -19.73 -8.92 16.15
N ALA A 77 -19.58 -7.78 15.49
CA ALA A 77 -19.08 -7.70 14.13
C ALA A 77 -17.65 -8.28 14.08
N THR A 78 -17.42 -9.28 13.21
CA THR A 78 -16.11 -9.89 13.03
C THR A 78 -15.42 -9.25 11.82
N PRO A 79 -14.21 -8.66 11.99
CA PRO A 79 -13.42 -8.20 10.87
C PRO A 79 -13.02 -9.36 9.97
N THR A 80 -13.10 -9.15 8.67
CA THR A 80 -12.72 -10.12 7.65
C THR A 80 -11.67 -9.52 6.72
N ALA A 81 -10.68 -10.29 6.30
CA ALA A 81 -9.63 -9.84 5.39
C ALA A 81 -10.07 -9.73 3.92
N MET A 82 -11.38 -9.81 3.67
CA MET A 82 -11.96 -9.75 2.33
C MET A 82 -13.35 -9.12 2.36
N LEU A 83 -13.71 -8.48 1.25
CA LEU A 83 -15.05 -7.94 1.03
C LEU A 83 -15.63 -8.59 -0.23
N ARG A 84 -16.76 -9.29 -0.08
CA ARG A 84 -17.45 -9.95 -1.19
C ARG A 84 -18.83 -9.34 -1.42
N TYR A 85 -19.06 -8.84 -2.63
CA TYR A 85 -20.29 -8.15 -2.99
C TYR A 85 -20.74 -8.51 -4.41
N ALA A 86 -22.00 -8.22 -4.71
CA ALA A 86 -22.57 -8.35 -6.05
C ALA A 86 -23.07 -6.98 -6.52
N ILE A 87 -23.05 -6.76 -7.84
CA ILE A 87 -23.55 -5.56 -8.51
C ILE A 87 -24.80 -5.96 -9.29
N PRO A 88 -25.90 -5.19 -9.24
CA PRO A 88 -27.12 -5.52 -9.95
C PRO A 88 -26.88 -5.49 -11.46
N GLY A 89 -27.47 -6.44 -12.18
CA GLY A 89 -27.34 -6.55 -13.64
C GLY A 89 -26.04 -7.19 -14.14
N VAL A 90 -25.12 -7.57 -13.25
CA VAL A 90 -23.89 -8.31 -13.62
C VAL A 90 -23.91 -9.68 -12.94
N PRO A 91 -24.01 -10.79 -13.69
CA PRO A 91 -23.99 -12.12 -13.09
C PRO A 91 -22.59 -12.41 -12.56
N GLY A 92 -22.43 -12.59 -11.25
CA GLY A 92 -21.14 -12.93 -10.63
C GLY A 92 -20.97 -12.30 -9.25
N THR A 93 -19.79 -12.52 -8.66
CA THR A 93 -19.40 -11.87 -7.40
C THR A 93 -18.06 -11.19 -7.55
N TYR A 94 -17.96 -10.01 -6.94
CA TYR A 94 -16.71 -9.30 -6.77
C TYR A 94 -16.13 -9.60 -5.39
N THR A 95 -14.82 -9.79 -5.32
CA THR A 95 -14.07 -10.00 -4.09
C THR A 95 -12.91 -9.02 -4.05
N ILE A 96 -12.81 -8.24 -2.98
CA ILE A 96 -11.65 -7.42 -2.68
C ILE A 96 -10.87 -8.09 -1.56
N SER A 97 -9.58 -8.33 -1.78
CA SER A 97 -8.67 -8.94 -0.80
C SER A 97 -7.23 -8.52 -1.06
N ILE A 98 -6.35 -8.84 -0.11
CA ILE A 98 -4.90 -8.70 -0.30
C ILE A 98 -4.33 -10.02 -0.84
N VAL A 99 -3.53 -9.93 -1.88
CA VAL A 99 -2.73 -11.03 -2.42
C VAL A 99 -1.33 -10.49 -2.68
N ASP A 100 -0.31 -11.04 -2.03
CA ASP A 100 1.10 -10.63 -2.17
C ASP A 100 1.31 -9.11 -2.02
N ASP A 101 0.82 -8.53 -0.92
CA ASP A 101 0.85 -7.08 -0.63
C ASP A 101 0.11 -6.17 -1.66
N LEU A 102 -0.64 -6.77 -2.59
CA LEU A 102 -1.47 -6.04 -3.54
C LEU A 102 -2.92 -6.08 -3.11
N LEU A 103 -3.56 -4.91 -3.06
CA LEU A 103 -5.01 -4.83 -2.94
C LEU A 103 -5.59 -5.16 -4.31
N ARG A 104 -6.35 -6.25 -4.37
CA ARG A 104 -6.85 -6.82 -5.61
C ARG A 104 -8.36 -6.93 -5.56
N ARG A 105 -9.00 -6.58 -6.67
CA ARG A 105 -10.41 -6.84 -6.92
C ARG A 105 -10.53 -7.92 -7.98
N ASP A 106 -11.06 -9.06 -7.56
CA ASP A 106 -11.41 -10.15 -8.44
C ASP A 106 -12.89 -10.14 -8.74
N TYR A 107 -13.23 -10.52 -9.96
CA TYR A 107 -14.56 -10.81 -10.41
C TYR A 107 -14.58 -12.25 -10.91
N ALA A 108 -15.62 -12.99 -10.54
CA ALA A 108 -15.86 -14.32 -11.05
C ALA A 108 -17.35 -14.60 -11.18
N ASN A 109 -17.75 -15.24 -12.28
CA ASN A 109 -19.13 -15.65 -12.52
C ASN A 109 -19.29 -17.11 -12.97
N GLY A 110 -18.25 -17.92 -12.77
CA GLY A 110 -18.20 -19.32 -13.17
C GLY A 110 -17.81 -19.55 -14.64
N ALA A 111 -18.00 -18.57 -15.53
CA ALA A 111 -17.61 -18.65 -16.94
C ALA A 111 -16.43 -17.72 -17.29
N ALA A 112 -16.34 -16.57 -16.64
CA ALA A 112 -15.31 -15.58 -16.81
C ALA A 112 -14.76 -15.14 -15.45
N SER A 113 -13.50 -14.74 -15.45
CA SER A 113 -12.86 -14.09 -14.31
C SER A 113 -12.05 -12.89 -14.78
N ALA A 114 -12.03 -11.84 -13.97
CA ALA A 114 -11.23 -10.65 -14.21
C ALA A 114 -10.60 -10.19 -12.89
N THR A 115 -9.37 -9.69 -12.98
CA THR A 115 -8.60 -9.25 -11.84
C THR A 115 -8.11 -7.82 -12.08
N ILE A 116 -8.33 -6.94 -11.11
CA ILE A 116 -7.91 -5.54 -11.16
C ILE A 116 -7.09 -5.23 -9.91
N ARG A 117 -5.92 -4.63 -10.11
CA ARG A 117 -5.07 -4.14 -9.02
C ARG A 117 -5.52 -2.75 -8.59
N LEU A 118 -5.88 -2.60 -7.32
CA LEU A 118 -6.33 -1.34 -6.72
C LEU A 118 -5.21 -0.62 -5.96
N GLY A 119 -4.20 -1.34 -5.49
CA GLY A 119 -3.08 -0.77 -4.76
C GLY A 119 -1.92 -1.75 -4.63
N ARG A 120 -0.76 -1.23 -4.22
CA ARG A 120 0.44 -2.01 -3.86
C ARG A 120 0.90 -1.62 -2.46
N ASN A 121 1.73 -2.46 -1.84
CA ASN A 121 2.29 -2.24 -0.50
C ASN A 121 1.18 -2.06 0.53
N VAL A 122 0.16 -2.91 0.45
CA VAL A 122 -0.95 -2.91 1.40
C VAL A 122 -0.54 -3.77 2.60
N ALA A 123 -0.54 -3.17 3.77
CA ALA A 123 -0.21 -3.85 5.02
C ALA A 123 -1.41 -4.62 5.57
N SER A 124 -2.59 -3.99 5.54
CA SER A 124 -3.81 -4.58 6.04
C SER A 124 -5.03 -4.08 5.28
N PHE A 125 -6.02 -4.96 5.16
CA PHE A 125 -7.34 -4.66 4.63
C PHE A 125 -8.31 -5.47 5.46
N THR A 126 -9.22 -4.78 6.13
CA THR A 126 -10.27 -5.44 6.89
C THR A 126 -11.62 -4.81 6.57
N ALA A 127 -12.60 -5.67 6.33
CA ALA A 127 -13.99 -5.29 6.19
C ALA A 127 -14.78 -5.86 7.37
N THR A 128 -15.56 -5.02 8.02
CA THR A 128 -16.35 -5.34 9.20
C THR A 128 -17.79 -4.92 8.97
N ARG A 129 -18.75 -5.84 9.07
CA ARG A 129 -20.17 -5.50 8.96
C ARG A 129 -20.71 -5.10 10.34
N LEU A 130 -20.78 -3.80 10.59
CA LEU A 130 -21.24 -3.24 11.87
C LEU A 130 -22.75 -3.48 12.10
N SER A 131 -23.53 -3.51 11.03
CA SER A 131 -24.96 -3.84 11.08
C SER A 131 -25.46 -4.38 9.74
N SER A 132 -26.74 -4.74 9.64
CA SER A 132 -27.38 -5.05 8.34
C SER A 132 -27.23 -3.91 7.33
N TRP A 133 -27.12 -2.66 7.81
CA TRP A 133 -27.13 -1.42 7.03
C TRP A 133 -25.77 -0.75 6.93
N SER A 134 -24.73 -1.24 7.60
CA SER A 134 -23.43 -0.56 7.64
C SER A 134 -22.25 -1.52 7.56
N VAL A 135 -21.28 -1.16 6.72
CA VAL A 135 -20.00 -1.84 6.59
C VAL A 135 -18.89 -0.83 6.81
N GLN A 136 -17.91 -1.19 7.61
CA GLN A 136 -16.70 -0.43 7.84
C GLN A 136 -15.55 -1.14 7.14
N ILE A 137 -14.72 -0.38 6.44
CA ILE A 137 -13.56 -0.86 5.73
C ILE A 137 -12.36 -0.10 6.26
N HIS A 138 -11.37 -0.83 6.73
CA HIS A 138 -10.09 -0.32 7.18
C HIS A 138 -9.00 -0.78 6.22
N LEU A 139 -8.15 0.15 5.80
CA LEU A 139 -7.11 -0.08 4.81
C LEU A 139 -5.82 0.59 5.27
N GLU A 140 -4.71 -0.13 5.17
CA GLU A 140 -3.39 0.36 5.56
C GLU A 140 -2.36 0.08 4.46
N PHE A 141 -1.53 1.07 4.19
CA PHE A 141 -0.41 0.98 3.26
C PHE A 141 0.90 1.15 4.02
N LYS A 142 1.87 0.30 3.68
CA LYS A 142 3.22 0.33 4.20
C LYS A 142 4.20 0.99 3.24
N ASN A 143 5.38 1.31 3.76
CA ASN A 143 6.53 1.73 2.97
C ASN A 143 7.00 0.66 1.98
N ASP A 144 7.61 1.12 0.88
CA ASP A 144 8.15 0.26 -0.18
C ASP A 144 9.48 -0.38 0.25
N VAL A 145 10.23 0.31 1.11
CA VAL A 145 11.55 -0.07 1.59
C VAL A 145 11.45 -0.41 3.08
N PRO A 146 11.88 -1.60 3.53
CA PRO A 146 11.88 -1.93 4.95
C PRO A 146 12.82 -1.00 5.74
N GLU A 147 12.52 -0.78 7.00
CA GLU A 147 13.40 -0.06 7.92
C GLU A 147 14.66 -0.91 8.24
N GLU A 148 15.64 -0.32 8.96
CA GLU A 148 16.92 -0.98 9.28
C GLU A 148 16.75 -2.30 10.03
N ASP A 149 15.66 -2.44 10.78
CA ASP A 149 15.27 -3.65 11.52
C ASP A 149 14.49 -4.68 10.68
N GLY A 150 14.30 -4.41 9.38
CA GLY A 150 13.55 -5.26 8.46
C GLY A 150 12.02 -5.12 8.57
N THR A 151 11.53 -4.24 9.43
CA THR A 151 10.09 -4.00 9.59
C THR A 151 9.57 -3.02 8.55
N TYR A 152 8.26 -3.03 8.34
CA TYR A 152 7.58 -2.09 7.46
C TYR A 152 6.75 -1.12 8.30
N ARG A 153 6.87 0.18 7.99
CA ARG A 153 6.10 1.24 8.63
C ARG A 153 4.83 1.53 7.86
N ILE A 154 3.72 1.65 8.58
CA ILE A 154 2.46 2.14 8.02
C ILE A 154 2.61 3.61 7.67
N ILE A 155 2.47 3.95 6.40
CA ILE A 155 2.54 5.31 5.91
C ILE A 155 1.15 5.95 5.83
N SER A 156 0.15 5.16 5.48
CA SER A 156 -1.22 5.65 5.31
C SER A 156 -2.18 4.61 5.86
N SER A 157 -3.13 5.07 6.67
CA SER A 157 -4.19 4.26 7.27
C SER A 157 -5.46 5.06 7.15
N ASP A 158 -6.53 4.43 6.68
CA ASP A 158 -7.84 5.06 6.56
C ASP A 158 -8.94 4.07 6.91
N THR A 159 -10.01 4.58 7.51
CA THR A 159 -11.20 3.80 7.87
C THR A 159 -12.43 4.50 7.35
N VAL A 160 -13.15 3.83 6.47
CA VAL A 160 -14.35 4.39 5.83
C VAL A 160 -15.55 3.51 6.15
N THR A 161 -16.64 4.14 6.54
CA THR A 161 -17.93 3.47 6.79
C THR A 161 -18.89 3.79 5.67
N PHE A 162 -19.54 2.75 5.13
CA PHE A 162 -20.52 2.84 4.06
C PHE A 162 -21.86 2.26 4.53
N MET A 163 -22.94 2.71 3.88
CA MET A 163 -24.21 2.00 3.99
C MET A 163 -24.11 0.69 3.20
N ALA A 164 -24.44 -0.43 3.84
CA ALA A 164 -24.45 -1.74 3.22
C ALA A 164 -25.71 -1.89 2.33
N PRO A 165 -25.55 -2.14 1.02
CA PRO A 165 -26.68 -2.37 0.14
C PRO A 165 -27.34 -3.74 0.40
N GLY A 166 -28.64 -3.81 0.13
CA GLY A 166 -29.45 -5.02 0.30
C GLY A 166 -30.11 -5.16 1.67
N ALA A 167 -30.25 -4.06 2.41
CA ALA A 167 -31.13 -3.98 3.55
C ALA A 167 -32.44 -3.32 3.06
N GLY A 168 -33.43 -4.16 2.81
CA GLY A 168 -34.69 -3.84 2.12
C GLY A 168 -35.30 -5.10 1.55
#